data_AF-A0A4S4DBG5-F1
#
_entry.id   AF-A0A4S4DBG5-F1
#
_cell.length_a   1.000
_cell.length_b   1.000
_cell.length_c   1.000
_cell.angle_alpha   90.00
_cell.angle_beta   90.00
_cell.angle_gamma   90.00
#
_symmetry.space_group_name_H-M   'P 1'
#
loop_
_entity.id
_entity.type
_entity.pdbx_description
1 polymer ?
#
loop_
_entity_poly.entity_id
_entity_poly.type
_entity_poly.pdbx_seq_one_letter_code
_entity_poly.pdbx_strand_id
1 'polypeptide(L)'
;MNYSDYYPDVKCAFLPKAIIHKVHEHPLFLKKDCITAGCAACDRCIGMFAFGCDICNFNLHYTCARLPDTIKHRYDEHPFTLIYAPIKNGLDEYMCEFCEEGIDPKWWFYHCIDCDQSACAKCICTERKEVQNIKWGSTYNFDSHPHRLIYVPTTDDGCDYCQENFYAPFPLTRQIGFKCEQCNIMVHPFCPYR
;
A
#
# COMPACT_ATOMS: atom_id res chain seq x y z
N MET A 1 -26.08 18.83 1.43
CA MET A 1 -24.81 19.44 1.86
C MET A 1 -24.72 19.34 3.36
N ASN A 2 -23.85 18.48 3.89
CA ASN A 2 -22.98 18.77 5.03
C ASN A 2 -22.07 17.57 5.29
N TYR A 3 -20.78 17.87 5.20
CA TYR A 3 -19.64 17.02 5.51
C TYR A 3 -19.61 16.70 7.00
N SER A 4 -19.29 15.45 7.34
CA SER A 4 -18.27 15.04 8.32
C SER A 4 -18.70 13.77 9.02
N ASP A 5 -17.94 12.69 8.83
CA ASP A 5 -17.54 11.77 9.90
C ASP A 5 -16.43 10.87 9.36
N TYR A 6 -15.27 11.50 9.14
CA TYR A 6 -14.02 10.84 8.79
C TYR A 6 -13.17 10.76 10.05
N TYR A 7 -12.83 9.55 10.50
CA TYR A 7 -11.86 9.34 11.58
C TYR A 7 -10.52 8.93 10.96
N PRO A 8 -9.64 9.90 10.64
CA PRO A 8 -8.27 9.60 10.24
C PRO A 8 -7.55 8.87 11.36
N ASP A 9 -6.71 7.89 11.01
CA ASP A 9 -5.58 7.47 11.86
C ASP A 9 -4.91 8.75 12.40
N VAL A 10 -4.51 8.77 13.67
CA VAL A 10 -3.84 9.92 14.29
C VAL A 10 -2.69 10.42 13.43
N LYS A 11 -1.99 9.52 12.70
CA LYS A 11 -0.94 9.87 11.75
C LYS A 11 -1.46 10.47 10.44
N CYS A 12 -2.64 10.06 9.99
CA CYS A 12 -3.32 10.64 8.83
C CYS A 12 -3.85 12.05 9.10
N ALA A 13 -4.25 12.35 10.34
CA ALA A 13 -4.71 13.68 10.75
C ALA A 13 -3.61 14.76 10.66
N PHE A 14 -2.34 14.36 10.81
CA PHE A 14 -1.18 15.23 10.72
C PHE A 14 -0.44 15.15 9.39
N LEU A 15 -1.03 14.54 8.36
CA LEU A 15 -0.40 14.57 7.04
C LEU A 15 -0.36 16.01 6.52
N PRO A 16 0.81 16.48 6.03
CA PRO A 16 0.92 17.80 5.45
C PRO A 16 0.01 17.88 4.22
N LYS A 17 -0.54 19.07 3.96
CA LYS A 17 -1.38 19.30 2.77
C LYS A 17 -0.59 19.19 1.47
N ALA A 18 0.71 19.44 1.52
CA ALA A 18 1.62 19.31 0.38
C ALA A 18 3.03 18.93 0.85
N ILE A 19 3.77 18.23 0.00
CA ILE A 19 5.18 17.89 0.20
C ILE A 19 5.99 18.21 -1.07
N ILE A 20 7.28 18.48 -0.90
CA ILE A 20 8.25 18.45 -2.00
C ILE A 20 9.00 17.13 -1.86
N HIS A 21 8.80 16.21 -2.79
CA HIS A 21 9.44 14.90 -2.75
C HIS A 21 10.74 14.94 -3.55
N LYS A 22 11.86 14.46 -3.01
CA LYS A 22 13.19 14.62 -3.63
C LYS A 22 13.35 14.03 -5.05
N VAL A 23 12.45 13.15 -5.48
CA VAL A 23 12.45 12.56 -6.84
C VAL A 23 11.44 13.20 -7.80
N HIS A 24 10.75 14.26 -7.36
CA HIS A 24 9.79 14.97 -8.18
C HIS A 24 9.86 16.47 -7.92
N GLU A 25 9.99 17.26 -8.99
CA GLU A 25 10.27 18.70 -8.88
C GLU A 25 9.08 19.51 -8.37
N HIS A 26 7.85 19.10 -8.72
CA HIS A 26 6.64 19.82 -8.33
C HIS A 26 6.17 19.44 -6.92
N PRO A 27 5.50 20.36 -6.21
CA PRO A 27 4.79 20.03 -4.99
C PRO A 27 3.74 18.94 -5.24
N LEU A 28 3.73 17.93 -4.38
CA LEU A 28 2.70 16.89 -4.36
C LEU A 28 1.67 17.26 -3.30
N PHE A 29 0.41 17.33 -3.70
CA PHE A 29 -0.70 17.67 -2.81
C PHE A 29 -1.37 16.41 -2.27
N LEU A 30 -1.78 16.48 -1.00
CA LEU A 30 -2.52 15.41 -0.37
C LEU A 30 -3.90 15.28 -1.02
N LYS A 31 -4.13 14.17 -1.70
CA LYS A 31 -5.39 13.79 -2.33
C LYS A 31 -6.05 12.70 -1.50
N LYS A 32 -7.37 12.84 -1.32
CA LYS A 32 -8.22 11.80 -0.71
C LYS A 32 -8.74 10.91 -1.84
N ASP A 33 -8.99 9.65 -1.54
CA ASP A 33 -9.67 8.70 -2.43
C ASP A 33 -8.87 8.36 -3.71
N CYS A 34 -7.59 8.03 -3.55
CA CYS A 34 -6.67 7.72 -4.65
C CYS A 34 -6.79 6.28 -5.16
N ILE A 35 -8.02 5.79 -5.34
CA ILE A 35 -8.32 4.42 -5.74
C ILE A 35 -7.80 4.10 -7.16
N THR A 36 -7.52 5.12 -7.99
CA THR A 36 -7.35 4.95 -9.44
C THR A 36 -6.06 5.51 -10.04
N ALA A 37 -5.20 6.18 -9.27
CA ALA A 37 -4.11 6.98 -9.84
C ALA A 37 -2.76 6.26 -10.01
N GLY A 38 -2.62 5.03 -9.47
CA GLY A 38 -1.36 4.27 -9.46
C GLY A 38 -0.26 4.92 -8.62
N CYS A 39 0.64 4.14 -8.02
CA CYS A 39 1.75 4.67 -7.24
C CYS A 39 3.06 4.57 -8.03
N ALA A 40 3.78 5.68 -8.23
CA ALA A 40 5.07 5.68 -8.92
C ALA A 40 6.17 4.88 -8.19
N ALA A 41 5.97 4.56 -6.92
CA ALA A 41 6.94 3.86 -6.09
C ALA A 41 6.68 2.35 -5.96
N CYS A 42 5.47 1.88 -6.17
CA CYS A 42 5.14 0.48 -5.91
C CYS A 42 4.01 -0.01 -6.79
N ASP A 43 4.00 -1.32 -7.02
CA ASP A 43 2.96 -2.02 -7.78
C ASP A 43 1.61 -2.16 -7.03
N ARG A 44 1.30 -1.22 -6.12
CA ARG A 44 0.03 -1.20 -5.40
C ARG A 44 -0.84 -0.10 -6.01
N CYS A 45 -2.13 -0.41 -6.15
CA CYS A 45 -3.12 0.53 -6.67
C CYS A 45 -3.96 1.22 -5.59
N ILE A 46 -3.84 0.80 -4.31
CA ILE A 46 -4.77 1.19 -3.25
C ILE A 46 -4.05 1.93 -2.13
N GLY A 47 -4.48 3.16 -1.87
CA GLY A 47 -4.18 3.90 -0.65
C GLY A 47 -5.30 4.88 -0.32
N MET A 48 -5.66 4.98 0.97
CA MET A 48 -6.67 5.96 1.43
C MET A 48 -6.24 7.40 1.16
N PHE A 49 -4.93 7.65 1.19
CA PHE A 49 -4.31 8.96 0.97
C PHE A 49 -3.12 8.80 0.03
N ALA A 50 -3.00 9.69 -0.94
CA ALA A 50 -1.81 9.81 -1.77
C ALA A 50 -1.36 11.27 -1.86
N PHE A 51 -0.08 11.45 -2.15
CA PHE A 51 0.50 12.71 -2.57
C PHE A 51 0.58 12.69 -4.09
N GLY A 52 -0.23 13.53 -4.74
CA GLY A 52 -0.30 13.61 -6.19
C GLY A 52 0.12 14.97 -6.71
N CYS A 53 0.83 14.97 -7.84
CA CYS A 53 1.09 16.18 -8.60
C CYS A 53 -0.16 16.54 -9.42
N ASP A 54 -0.43 17.83 -9.59
CA ASP A 54 -1.51 18.33 -10.46
C ASP A 54 -1.00 18.67 -11.88
N ILE A 55 0.33 18.75 -12.04
CA ILE A 55 1.00 19.08 -13.31
C ILE A 55 1.44 17.80 -14.03
N CYS A 56 1.93 16.82 -13.26
CA CYS A 56 2.42 15.55 -13.76
C CYS A 56 1.52 14.40 -13.28
N ASN A 57 1.46 13.31 -14.03
CA ASN A 57 0.83 12.07 -13.56
C ASN A 57 1.74 11.31 -12.57
N PHE A 58 2.21 12.00 -11.53
CA PHE A 58 3.10 11.46 -10.51
C PHE A 58 2.36 11.42 -9.18
N ASN A 59 2.12 10.21 -8.68
CA ASN A 59 1.37 9.97 -7.44
C ASN A 59 2.14 8.98 -6.56
N LEU A 60 2.11 9.20 -5.26
CA LEU A 60 2.71 8.33 -4.26
C LEU A 60 1.70 8.06 -3.15
N HIS A 61 1.54 6.81 -2.72
CA HIS A 61 0.87 6.56 -1.45
C HIS A 61 1.53 7.37 -0.33
N TYR A 62 0.75 7.79 0.67
CA TYR A 62 1.30 8.54 1.80
C TYR A 62 2.44 7.79 2.52
N THR A 63 2.41 6.45 2.52
CA THR A 63 3.48 5.59 3.04
C THR A 63 4.69 5.56 2.11
N CYS A 64 4.47 5.42 0.80
CA CYS A 64 5.52 5.45 -0.21
C CYS A 64 6.29 6.78 -0.23
N ALA A 65 5.58 7.91 -0.07
CA ALA A 65 6.18 9.23 0.04
C ALA A 65 7.05 9.44 1.29
N ARG A 66 6.97 8.52 2.26
CA ARG A 66 7.71 8.55 3.54
C ARG A 66 8.65 7.37 3.69
N LEU A 67 8.90 6.63 2.60
CA LEU A 67 9.92 5.60 2.60
C LEU A 67 11.27 6.23 2.95
N PRO A 68 11.96 5.72 3.97
CA PRO A 68 13.28 6.21 4.32
C PRO A 68 14.29 5.85 3.24
N ASP A 69 15.36 6.62 3.15
CA ASP A 69 16.43 6.35 2.18
C ASP A 69 17.19 5.07 2.50
N THR A 70 17.23 4.72 3.79
CA THR A 70 17.85 3.50 4.27
C THR A 70 16.99 2.82 5.32
N ILE A 71 17.03 1.50 5.35
CA ILE A 71 16.47 0.68 6.42
C ILE A 71 17.55 -0.27 6.93
N LYS A 72 17.49 -0.57 8.21
CA LYS A 72 18.27 -1.64 8.82
C LYS A 72 17.29 -2.59 9.48
N HIS A 73 17.22 -3.82 8.98
CA HIS A 73 16.45 -4.85 9.63
C HIS A 73 17.29 -5.49 10.74
N ARG A 74 16.62 -5.99 11.78
CA ARG A 74 17.21 -6.20 13.12
C ARG A 74 18.34 -7.23 13.15
N TYR A 75 18.38 -8.08 12.13
CA TYR A 75 19.36 -9.15 11.98
C TYR A 75 20.44 -8.87 10.94
N ASP A 76 20.34 -7.76 10.23
CA ASP A 76 21.23 -7.45 9.12
C ASP A 76 22.33 -6.50 9.58
N GLU A 77 23.55 -6.78 9.17
CA GLU A 77 24.71 -5.96 9.51
C GLU A 77 24.71 -4.65 8.71
N HIS A 78 24.41 -4.78 7.41
CA HIS A 78 24.40 -3.72 6.42
C HIS A 78 22.98 -3.17 6.18
N PRO A 79 22.82 -1.85 5.98
CA PRO A 79 21.53 -1.28 5.66
C PRO A 79 21.17 -1.54 4.20
N PHE A 80 19.87 -1.70 3.94
CA PHE A 80 19.36 -1.59 2.59
C PHE A 80 19.17 -0.12 2.22
N THR A 81 19.51 0.21 0.98
CA THR A 81 19.32 1.55 0.42
C THR A 81 18.15 1.54 -0.56
N LEU A 82 17.29 2.54 -0.47
CA LEU A 82 16.16 2.73 -1.38
C LEU A 82 16.66 3.15 -2.76
N ILE A 83 16.33 2.34 -3.76
CA ILE A 83 16.56 2.62 -5.17
C ILE A 83 15.26 3.15 -5.79
N TYR A 84 15.40 4.31 -6.44
CA TYR A 84 14.31 4.95 -7.17
C TYR A 84 14.29 4.47 -8.62
N ALA A 85 13.17 3.89 -9.00
CA ALA A 85 12.89 3.44 -10.36
C ALA A 85 12.41 4.59 -11.27
N PRO A 86 12.41 4.41 -12.61
CA PRO A 86 12.88 3.23 -13.35
C PRO A 86 14.41 3.16 -13.50
N ILE A 87 14.99 1.98 -13.33
CA ILE A 87 16.39 1.72 -13.66
C ILE A 87 16.47 1.33 -15.14
N LYS A 88 17.10 2.17 -15.98
CA LYS A 88 17.16 1.96 -17.44
C LYS A 88 18.04 0.78 -17.88
N ASN A 89 19.00 0.37 -17.05
CA ASN A 89 20.06 -0.59 -17.40
C ASN A 89 20.25 -1.70 -16.34
N GLY A 90 19.22 -2.03 -15.56
CA GLY A 90 19.29 -3.14 -14.61
C GLY A 90 19.22 -4.47 -15.37
N LEU A 91 20.38 -5.09 -15.61
CA LEU A 91 20.47 -6.42 -16.24
C LEU A 91 20.17 -7.56 -15.26
N ASP A 92 20.04 -7.25 -13.97
CA ASP A 92 19.89 -8.25 -12.91
C ASP A 92 18.41 -8.47 -12.56
N GLU A 93 18.04 -9.75 -12.51
CA GLU A 93 16.75 -10.19 -11.98
C GLU A 93 16.78 -10.07 -10.45
N TYR A 94 16.25 -8.98 -9.91
CA TYR A 94 16.15 -8.79 -8.48
C TYR A 94 15.05 -9.68 -7.88
N MET A 95 15.38 -10.41 -6.82
CA MET A 95 14.42 -11.19 -6.04
C MET A 95 14.26 -10.59 -4.64
N CYS A 96 13.02 -10.45 -4.20
CA CYS A 96 12.72 -9.95 -2.85
C CYS A 96 12.98 -11.04 -1.81
N GLU A 97 13.83 -10.79 -0.82
CA GLU A 97 14.15 -11.75 0.24
C GLU A 97 12.95 -12.07 1.15
N PHE A 98 11.98 -11.15 1.27
CA PHE A 98 10.85 -11.29 2.18
C PHE A 98 9.67 -12.06 1.57
N CYS A 99 9.49 -11.93 0.27
CA CYS A 99 8.36 -12.56 -0.43
C CYS A 99 8.76 -13.56 -1.50
N GLU A 100 10.07 -13.71 -1.76
CA GLU A 100 10.62 -14.63 -2.75
C GLU A 100 10.04 -14.41 -4.16
N GLU A 101 9.63 -13.17 -4.47
CA GLU A 101 9.11 -12.77 -5.77
C GLU A 101 10.09 -11.86 -6.51
N GLY A 102 10.06 -11.93 -7.84
CA GLY A 102 10.79 -11.01 -8.70
C GLY A 102 10.35 -9.57 -8.51
N ILE A 103 11.31 -8.66 -8.52
CA ILE A 103 11.11 -7.22 -8.40
C ILE A 103 11.18 -6.62 -9.81
N ASP A 104 10.06 -6.05 -10.28
CA ASP A 104 10.07 -5.27 -11.52
C ASP A 104 10.84 -3.94 -11.26
N PRO A 105 11.95 -3.68 -11.96
CA PRO A 105 12.78 -2.47 -11.77
C PRO A 105 12.10 -1.17 -12.22
N LYS A 106 10.83 -1.22 -12.64
CA LYS A 106 9.93 -0.05 -12.76
C LYS A 106 9.43 0.48 -11.41
N TRP A 107 9.50 -0.33 -10.35
CA TRP A 107 9.06 0.07 -9.00
C TRP A 107 10.23 0.31 -8.07
N TRP A 108 10.02 1.11 -7.02
CA TRP A 108 11.06 1.34 -6.02
C TRP A 108 11.27 0.07 -5.19
N PHE A 109 12.51 -0.18 -4.83
CA PHE A 109 12.91 -1.29 -3.98
C PHE A 109 14.15 -0.92 -3.18
N TYR A 110 14.43 -1.72 -2.17
CA TYR A 110 15.58 -1.60 -1.32
C TYR A 110 16.62 -2.62 -1.75
N HIS A 111 17.88 -2.23 -1.79
CA HIS A 111 18.97 -3.12 -2.12
C HIS A 111 20.16 -2.85 -1.20
N CYS A 112 20.77 -3.93 -0.73
CA CYS A 112 22.01 -3.89 0.02
C CYS A 112 23.13 -4.36 -0.91
N ILE A 113 24.07 -3.47 -1.23
CA ILE A 113 25.20 -3.78 -2.13
C ILE A 113 26.16 -4.79 -1.48
N ASP A 114 26.36 -4.69 -0.16
CA ASP A 114 27.30 -5.55 0.56
C ASP A 114 26.80 -6.99 0.70
N CYS A 115 25.49 -7.18 0.86
CA CYS A 115 24.85 -8.49 1.00
C CYS A 115 24.26 -9.03 -0.31
N ASP A 116 24.21 -8.22 -1.36
CA ASP A 116 23.51 -8.49 -2.63
C ASP A 116 22.05 -8.95 -2.43
N GLN A 117 21.39 -8.36 -1.42
CA GLN A 117 20.01 -8.68 -1.06
C GLN A 117 19.08 -7.55 -1.45
N SER A 118 17.87 -7.91 -1.86
CA SER A 118 16.86 -6.96 -2.31
C SER A 118 15.53 -7.17 -1.61
N ALA A 119 14.80 -6.08 -1.43
CA ALA A 119 13.49 -6.07 -0.79
C ALA A 119 12.57 -5.09 -1.52
N CYS A 120 11.44 -5.59 -2.03
CA CYS A 120 10.50 -4.69 -2.69
C CYS A 120 9.89 -3.69 -1.69
N ALA A 121 9.62 -2.45 -2.15
CA ALA A 121 9.08 -1.41 -1.29
C ALA A 121 7.75 -1.80 -0.62
N LYS A 122 6.96 -2.69 -1.26
CA LYS A 122 5.74 -3.25 -0.67
C LYS A 122 6.03 -4.01 0.64
N CYS A 123 7.04 -4.89 0.70
CA CYS A 123 7.33 -5.65 1.92
C CYS A 123 7.73 -4.71 3.08
N ILE A 124 8.57 -3.72 2.77
CA ILE A 124 9.04 -2.74 3.75
C ILE A 124 7.90 -1.83 4.26
N CYS A 125 6.98 -1.41 3.38
CA CYS A 125 5.79 -0.67 3.78
C CYS A 125 4.91 -1.46 4.77
N THR A 126 4.79 -2.78 4.60
CA THR A 126 3.97 -3.62 5.48
C THR A 126 4.63 -3.87 6.84
N GLU A 127 5.94 -4.10 6.87
CA GLU A 127 6.70 -4.25 8.13
C GLU A 127 6.70 -2.95 8.96
N ARG A 128 6.62 -1.79 8.29
CA ARG A 128 6.34 -0.49 8.92
C ARG A 128 4.85 -0.31 9.28
N LYS A 129 4.31 -1.25 10.06
CA LYS A 129 3.16 -1.05 10.97
C LYS A 129 1.81 -0.63 10.34
N GLU A 130 1.44 -1.13 9.16
CA GLU A 130 0.04 -0.97 8.70
C GLU A 130 -0.92 -1.87 9.49
N VAL A 131 -0.53 -3.08 9.90
CA VAL A 131 -1.41 -4.03 10.61
C VAL A 131 -1.52 -3.81 12.13
N GLN A 132 -0.54 -3.14 12.75
CA GLN A 132 -0.53 -2.95 14.22
C GLN A 132 -1.50 -1.86 14.71
N ASN A 133 -2.02 -1.00 13.80
CA ASN A 133 -2.89 0.12 14.15
C ASN A 133 -4.30 0.01 13.51
N ILE A 134 -4.64 -1.16 12.94
CA ILE A 134 -5.96 -1.38 12.34
C ILE A 134 -7.02 -1.41 13.45
N LYS A 135 -8.03 -0.53 13.33
CA LYS A 135 -9.23 -0.59 14.17
C LYS A 135 -10.21 -1.61 13.59
N TRP A 136 -10.05 -2.86 13.99
CA TRP A 136 -10.98 -3.94 13.66
C TRP A 136 -12.42 -3.60 14.07
N GLY A 137 -13.39 -4.06 13.28
CA GLY A 137 -14.82 -3.80 13.53
C GLY A 137 -15.32 -2.46 13.01
N SER A 138 -14.46 -1.67 12.34
CA SER A 138 -14.88 -0.41 11.70
C SER A 138 -15.83 -0.69 10.53
N THR A 139 -16.88 0.10 10.39
CA THR A 139 -17.92 -0.09 9.37
C THR A 139 -17.85 0.96 8.27
N TYR A 140 -18.01 0.53 7.03
CA TYR A 140 -17.80 1.31 5.81
C TYR A 140 -19.00 1.16 4.87
N ASN A 141 -19.41 2.25 4.24
CA ASN A 141 -20.42 2.26 3.18
C ASN A 141 -19.69 2.17 1.83
N PHE A 142 -20.19 1.34 0.91
CA PHE A 142 -19.66 1.25 -0.45
C PHE A 142 -20.81 1.49 -1.43
N ASP A 143 -20.57 2.24 -2.50
CA ASP A 143 -21.63 2.51 -3.50
C ASP A 143 -22.04 1.24 -4.25
N SER A 144 -21.15 0.24 -4.31
CA SER A 144 -21.39 -1.09 -4.88
C SER A 144 -22.20 -2.03 -3.99
N HIS A 145 -22.42 -1.68 -2.71
CA HIS A 145 -23.16 -2.54 -1.78
C HIS A 145 -24.02 -1.73 -0.80
N PRO A 146 -25.35 -1.97 -0.75
CA PRO A 146 -26.29 -1.12 -0.01
C PRO A 146 -26.11 -1.14 1.52
N HIS A 147 -25.41 -2.13 2.06
CA HIS A 147 -25.19 -2.28 3.50
C HIS A 147 -23.77 -1.89 3.90
N ARG A 148 -23.63 -1.58 5.18
CA ARG A 148 -22.33 -1.34 5.80
C ARG A 148 -21.53 -2.63 5.84
N LEU A 149 -20.31 -2.59 5.31
CA LEU A 149 -19.35 -3.67 5.50
C LEU A 149 -18.38 -3.34 6.63
N ILE A 150 -18.06 -4.37 7.40
CA ILE A 150 -17.20 -4.33 8.57
C ILE A 150 -15.81 -4.80 8.18
N TYR A 151 -14.79 -4.06 8.56
CA TYR A 151 -13.41 -4.45 8.35
C TYR A 151 -13.00 -5.47 9.41
N VAL A 152 -12.73 -6.70 8.96
CA VAL A 152 -12.51 -7.86 9.82
C VAL A 152 -11.27 -8.64 9.40
N PRO A 153 -10.63 -9.35 10.34
CA PRO A 153 -9.64 -10.34 9.96
C PRO A 153 -10.36 -11.55 9.32
N THR A 154 -9.81 -12.10 8.24
CA THR A 154 -10.44 -13.22 7.49
C THR A 154 -9.66 -14.50 7.69
N THR A 155 -10.22 -15.49 8.40
CA THR A 155 -9.51 -16.75 8.62
C THR A 155 -9.65 -17.74 7.46
N ASP A 156 -10.68 -17.63 6.62
CA ASP A 156 -10.78 -18.24 5.28
C ASP A 156 -12.11 -17.90 4.56
N ASP A 157 -12.25 -18.46 3.35
CA ASP A 157 -13.38 -18.52 2.39
C ASP A 157 -13.42 -17.33 1.41
N GLY A 158 -13.26 -17.61 0.11
CA GLY A 158 -12.99 -16.64 -0.97
C GLY A 158 -13.94 -15.44 -1.09
N CYS A 159 -13.51 -14.41 -1.85
CA CYS A 159 -14.32 -13.19 -2.06
C CYS A 159 -15.58 -13.53 -2.85
N ASP A 160 -16.75 -13.19 -2.32
CA ASP A 160 -18.05 -13.39 -2.99
C ASP A 160 -18.19 -12.66 -4.33
N TYR A 161 -17.31 -11.69 -4.58
CA TYR A 161 -17.33 -10.87 -5.79
C TYR A 161 -16.45 -11.41 -6.92
N CYS A 162 -15.20 -11.79 -6.61
CA CYS A 162 -14.28 -12.31 -7.62
C CYS A 162 -14.11 -13.83 -7.56
N GLN A 163 -14.69 -14.49 -6.55
CA GLN A 163 -14.58 -15.94 -6.28
C GLN A 163 -13.15 -16.43 -6.03
N GLU A 164 -12.19 -15.51 -5.85
CA GLU A 164 -10.80 -15.83 -5.53
C GLU A 164 -10.61 -15.93 -4.02
N ASN A 165 -9.67 -16.79 -3.60
CA ASN A 165 -9.35 -16.93 -2.19
C ASN A 165 -8.69 -15.67 -1.62
N PHE A 166 -8.82 -15.45 -0.31
CA PHE A 166 -8.04 -14.44 0.42
C PHE A 166 -6.55 -14.84 0.56
N TYR A 167 -6.18 -16.05 0.10
CA TYR A 167 -4.82 -16.48 -0.17
C TYR A 167 -4.48 -16.31 -1.66
N ALA A 168 -3.77 -15.25 -1.99
CA ALA A 168 -2.97 -15.15 -3.21
C ALA A 168 -1.49 -15.14 -2.78
N PRO A 169 -0.52 -15.49 -3.64
CA PRO A 169 0.82 -15.99 -3.25
C PRO A 169 1.72 -14.97 -2.53
N PHE A 170 1.23 -13.76 -2.29
CA PHE A 170 1.91 -12.72 -1.56
C PHE A 170 1.85 -12.99 -0.04
N PRO A 171 2.98 -13.14 0.67
CA PRO A 171 3.01 -13.44 2.11
C PRO A 171 2.43 -12.34 3.03
N LEU A 172 1.80 -11.28 2.49
CA LEU A 172 1.48 -10.05 3.21
C LEU A 172 0.02 -9.58 3.12
N THR A 173 -0.88 -10.32 2.49
CA THR A 173 -2.33 -10.17 2.71
C THR A 173 -2.85 -11.32 3.55
N ARG A 174 -2.22 -11.59 4.69
CA ARG A 174 -2.84 -12.49 5.66
C ARG A 174 -4.07 -11.78 6.23
N GLN A 175 -5.22 -12.23 5.77
CA GLN A 175 -6.46 -12.28 6.52
C GLN A 175 -7.18 -10.93 6.70
N ILE A 176 -7.47 -10.16 5.65
CA ILE A 176 -8.31 -8.94 5.76
C ILE A 176 -9.39 -8.87 4.68
N GLY A 177 -10.59 -8.50 5.10
CA GLY A 177 -11.76 -8.43 4.23
C GLY A 177 -12.83 -7.52 4.81
N PHE A 178 -13.77 -7.15 3.93
CA PHE A 178 -14.98 -6.45 4.31
C PHE A 178 -16.10 -7.47 4.42
N LYS A 179 -16.68 -7.60 5.61
CA LYS A 179 -17.82 -8.48 5.89
C LYS A 179 -19.10 -7.66 6.02
N CYS A 180 -20.12 -7.96 5.24
CA CYS A 180 -21.45 -7.47 5.51
C CYS A 180 -22.17 -8.45 6.44
N GLU A 181 -22.56 -8.05 7.64
CA GLU A 181 -23.32 -8.93 8.54
C GLU A 181 -24.76 -9.17 8.08
N GLN A 182 -25.32 -8.26 7.28
CA GLN A 182 -26.72 -8.35 6.82
C GLN A 182 -26.86 -9.28 5.61
N CYS A 183 -25.91 -9.22 4.67
CA CYS A 183 -25.89 -10.10 3.50
C CYS A 183 -25.01 -11.33 3.70
N ASN A 184 -24.24 -11.39 4.80
CA ASN A 184 -23.23 -12.40 5.07
C ASN A 184 -22.21 -12.58 3.93
N ILE A 185 -21.90 -11.50 3.20
CA ILE A 185 -20.87 -11.51 2.16
C ILE A 185 -19.52 -11.12 2.75
N MET A 186 -18.47 -11.70 2.21
CA MET A 186 -17.07 -11.42 2.44
C MET A 186 -16.43 -11.01 1.13
N VAL A 187 -15.85 -9.82 1.08
CA VAL A 187 -15.23 -9.29 -0.14
C VAL A 187 -13.83 -8.78 0.13
N HIS A 188 -12.91 -8.99 -0.82
CA HIS A 188 -11.57 -8.44 -0.71
C HIS A 188 -11.63 -6.92 -0.58
N PRO A 189 -10.65 -6.27 0.04
CA PRO A 189 -10.58 -4.81 0.07
C PRO A 189 -10.64 -4.13 -1.32
N PHE A 190 -10.33 -4.87 -2.39
CA PHE A 190 -10.39 -4.42 -3.78
C PHE A 190 -11.66 -4.82 -4.56
N CYS A 191 -12.43 -5.79 -4.07
CA CYS A 191 -13.64 -6.31 -4.74
C CYS A 191 -14.80 -5.28 -4.79
N PRO A 192 -15.11 -4.50 -3.73
CA PRO A 192 -16.21 -3.52 -3.72
C PRO A 192 -16.07 -2.34 -4.69
N TYR A 193 -14.91 -2.13 -5.30
CA TYR A 193 -14.69 -0.96 -6.16
C TYR A 193 -14.75 -1.31 -7.65
N ARG A 194 -15.10 -2.56 -7.98
CA ARG A 194 -15.27 -3.06 -9.35
C ARG A 194 -16.73 -3.14 -9.77
#